data_AF-A0A832WV01-F1
#
_entry.id   AF-A0A832WV01-F1
#
_cell.length_a   1.000
_cell.length_b   1.000
_cell.length_c   1.000
_cell.angle_alpha   90.00
_cell.angle_beta   90.00
_cell.angle_gamma   90.00
#
_symmetry.space_group_name_H-M   'P 1'
#
loop_
_entity.id
_entity.type
_entity.pdbx_description
1 polymer ?
#
loop_
_entity_poly.entity_id
_entity_poly.type
_entity_poly.pdbx_seq_one_letter_code
_entity_poly.pdbx_strand_id
1 'polypeptide(L)'
;MMIIDPISLLKFEHSILRVRFQMIKECLNIELGWKMLENTHYFIVNWHAKIEDKYVFPVLEKMGINVKPLSNDHLLIEKYGNSVLKERRKDWAERYIRIVIDHNLNEEKIFPKEIERDILKDIITDMRNFSGYFEFTGLSEYDLYYSD
;
A
#
# COMPACT_ATOMS: atom_id res chain seq x y z
N MET A 1 -13.17 10.55 -4.06
CA MET A 1 -12.68 10.59 -2.67
C MET A 1 -11.66 11.70 -2.60
N MET A 2 -11.79 12.65 -1.68
CA MET A 2 -10.77 13.68 -1.51
C MET A 2 -9.69 13.16 -0.55
N ILE A 3 -8.42 13.32 -0.91
CA ILE A 3 -7.28 12.98 -0.07
C ILE A 3 -7.02 14.18 0.84
N ILE A 4 -7.57 14.15 2.05
CA ILE A 4 -7.58 15.28 3.00
C ILE A 4 -6.68 15.05 4.20
N ASP A 5 -6.27 13.80 4.43
CA ASP A 5 -5.40 13.37 5.52
C ASP A 5 -4.68 12.05 5.16
N PRO A 6 -3.61 11.67 5.88
CA PRO A 6 -2.85 10.45 5.58
C PRO A 6 -3.67 9.15 5.63
N ILE A 7 -4.67 9.03 6.51
CA ILE A 7 -5.53 7.84 6.57
C ILE A 7 -6.40 7.74 5.33
N SER A 8 -6.94 8.86 4.84
CA SER A 8 -7.70 8.90 3.60
C SER A 8 -6.86 8.47 2.38
N LEU A 9 -5.56 8.83 2.37
CA LEU A 9 -4.60 8.40 1.36
C LEU A 9 -4.35 6.88 1.42
N LEU A 10 -4.05 6.34 2.60
CA LEU A 10 -3.79 4.90 2.73
C LEU A 10 -5.02 4.05 2.35
N LYS A 11 -6.23 4.48 2.76
CA LYS A 11 -7.48 3.82 2.34
C LYS A 11 -7.71 3.91 0.82
N PHE A 12 -7.29 5.01 0.20
CA PHE A 12 -7.28 5.11 -1.27
C PHE A 12 -6.34 4.06 -1.87
N GLU A 13 -5.10 4.00 -1.40
CA GLU A 13 -4.10 3.03 -1.87
C GLU A 13 -4.58 1.59 -1.68
N HIS A 14 -5.17 1.24 -0.53
CA HIS A 14 -5.79 -0.08 -0.31
C HIS A 14 -6.87 -0.41 -1.34
N SER A 15 -7.68 0.59 -1.72
CA SER A 15 -8.72 0.41 -2.74
C SER A 15 -8.11 0.13 -4.12
N ILE A 16 -7.04 0.84 -4.48
CA ILE A 16 -6.25 0.57 -5.70
C ILE A 16 -5.67 -0.85 -5.67
N LEU A 17 -5.04 -1.24 -4.56
CA LEU A 17 -4.46 -2.58 -4.40
C LEU A 17 -5.51 -3.69 -4.58
N ARG A 18 -6.71 -3.54 -4.01
CA ARG A 18 -7.81 -4.50 -4.19
C ARG A 18 -8.21 -4.67 -5.65
N VAL A 19 -8.37 -3.56 -6.39
CA VAL A 19 -8.71 -3.61 -7.83
C VAL A 19 -7.59 -4.28 -8.63
N ARG A 20 -6.34 -3.87 -8.41
CA ARG A 20 -5.18 -4.45 -9.10
C ARG A 20 -5.03 -5.94 -8.81
N PHE A 21 -5.24 -6.36 -7.57
CA PHE A 21 -5.18 -7.77 -7.20
C PHE A 21 -6.27 -8.62 -7.87
N GLN A 22 -7.47 -8.07 -8.06
CA GLN A 22 -8.51 -8.76 -8.85
C GLN A 22 -8.05 -8.97 -10.30
N MET A 23 -7.53 -7.92 -10.94
CA MET A 23 -7.01 -8.00 -12.31
C MET A 23 -5.81 -8.97 -12.42
N ILE A 24 -4.91 -8.96 -11.43
CA ILE A 24 -3.77 -9.88 -11.37
C ILE A 24 -4.29 -11.32 -11.36
N LYS A 25 -5.24 -11.67 -10.49
CA LYS A 25 -5.77 -13.04 -10.40
C LYS A 25 -6.32 -13.54 -11.73
N GLU A 26 -7.03 -12.68 -12.47
CA GLU A 26 -7.58 -13.00 -13.79
C GLU A 26 -6.47 -13.21 -14.83
N CYS A 27 -5.33 -12.52 -14.68
CA CYS A 27 -4.21 -12.53 -15.63
C CYS A 27 -3.03 -13.44 -15.22
N LEU A 28 -3.02 -14.11 -14.06
CA LEU A 28 -1.87 -14.89 -13.56
C LEU A 28 -1.44 -16.06 -14.47
N ASN A 29 -2.29 -16.46 -15.41
CA ASN A 29 -1.98 -17.51 -16.39
C ASN A 29 -1.12 -16.98 -17.57
N ILE A 30 -0.87 -15.68 -17.65
CA ILE A 30 -0.10 -15.04 -18.72
C ILE A 30 0.95 -14.07 -18.15
N GLU A 31 1.93 -13.68 -18.96
CA GLU A 31 3.04 -12.81 -18.52
C GLU A 31 2.56 -11.46 -17.96
N LEU A 32 1.46 -10.94 -18.49
CA LEU A 32 0.88 -9.68 -18.03
C LEU A 32 0.53 -9.73 -16.53
N GLY A 33 -0.06 -10.82 -16.04
CA GLY A 33 -0.41 -10.95 -14.62
C GLY A 33 0.81 -10.92 -13.71
N TRP A 34 1.92 -11.53 -14.14
CA TRP A 34 3.17 -11.52 -13.39
C TRP A 34 3.85 -10.15 -13.38
N LYS A 35 3.85 -9.44 -14.51
CA LYS A 35 4.34 -8.05 -14.57
C LYS A 35 3.51 -7.11 -13.68
N MET A 36 2.19 -7.28 -13.69
CA MET A 36 1.31 -6.53 -12.80
C MET A 36 1.58 -6.84 -11.33
N LEU A 37 1.82 -8.11 -10.98
CA LEU A 37 2.15 -8.53 -9.63
C LEU A 37 3.50 -7.96 -9.17
N GLU A 38 4.53 -8.01 -10.02
CA GLU A 38 5.85 -7.45 -9.75
C GLU A 38 5.77 -5.94 -9.50
N ASN A 39 5.10 -5.20 -10.37
CA ASN A 39 4.89 -3.77 -10.22
C ASN A 39 4.07 -3.43 -8.94
N THR A 40 3.06 -4.24 -8.61
CA THR A 40 2.26 -4.08 -7.39
C THR A 40 3.07 -4.39 -6.13
N HIS A 41 3.88 -5.44 -6.15
CA HIS A 41 4.80 -5.76 -5.06
C HIS A 41 5.84 -4.66 -4.84
N TYR A 42 6.41 -4.13 -5.93
CA TYR A 42 7.34 -3.01 -5.88
C TYR A 42 6.72 -1.79 -5.18
N PHE A 43 5.50 -1.41 -5.57
CA PHE A 43 4.78 -0.31 -4.93
C PHE A 43 4.55 -0.57 -3.44
N ILE A 44 4.07 -1.76 -3.06
CA ILE A 44 3.79 -2.09 -1.65
C ILE A 44 5.06 -1.95 -0.80
N VAL A 45 6.16 -2.58 -1.21
CA VAL A 45 7.39 -2.65 -0.41
C VAL A 45 8.17 -1.33 -0.43
N ASN A 46 8.19 -0.64 -1.56
CA ASN A 46 9.06 0.54 -1.73
C ASN A 46 8.36 1.86 -1.48
N TRP A 47 7.04 1.88 -1.42
CA TRP A 47 6.24 3.05 -1.13
C TRP A 47 5.34 2.83 0.08
N HIS A 48 4.28 2.03 -0.09
CA HIS A 48 3.14 2.01 0.84
C HIS A 48 3.55 1.65 2.28
N ALA A 49 4.19 0.49 2.46
CA ALA A 49 4.66 0.04 3.76
C ALA A 49 5.66 1.02 4.41
N LYS A 50 6.51 1.68 3.59
CA LYS A 50 7.47 2.67 4.10
C LYS A 50 6.79 3.94 4.57
N ILE A 51 5.74 4.40 3.88
CA ILE A 51 4.95 5.55 4.31
C ILE A 51 4.25 5.25 5.64
N GLU A 52 3.70 4.06 5.78
CA GLU A 52 3.05 3.61 7.01
C GLU A 52 4.04 3.57 8.18
N ASP A 53 5.16 2.85 8.03
CA ASP A 53 6.18 2.70 9.07
C ASP A 53 6.84 4.04 9.43
N LYS A 54 7.04 4.94 8.46
CA LYS A 54 7.73 6.23 8.66
C LYS A 54 6.82 7.28 9.29
N TYR A 55 5.57 7.38 8.85
CA TYR A 55 4.72 8.53 9.14
C TYR A 55 3.49 8.19 9.98
N VAL A 56 2.81 7.07 9.69
CA VAL A 56 1.49 6.79 10.27
C VAL A 56 1.59 5.95 11.53
N PHE A 57 2.32 4.83 11.49
CA PHE A 57 2.49 3.92 12.62
C PHE A 57 3.06 4.61 13.88
N PRO A 58 4.07 5.50 13.79
CA PRO A 58 4.55 6.23 14.97
C PRO A 58 3.48 7.11 15.64
N VAL A 59 2.52 7.64 14.88
CA VAL A 59 1.39 8.40 15.41
C VAL A 59 0.41 7.48 16.11
N LEU A 60 0.07 6.34 15.50
CA LEU A 60 -0.81 5.35 16.10
C LEU A 60 -0.23 4.77 17.40
N GLU A 61 1.09 4.55 17.46
CA GLU A 61 1.77 4.14 18.70
C GLU A 61 1.63 5.19 19.81
N LYS A 62 1.80 6.48 19.49
CA LYS A 62 1.56 7.59 20.44
C LYS A 62 0.11 7.63 20.93
N MET A 63 -0.83 7.15 20.13
CA MET A 63 -2.25 7.00 20.51
C MET A 63 -2.52 5.72 21.34
N GLY A 64 -1.51 4.91 21.64
CA GLY A 64 -1.64 3.67 22.40
C GLY A 64 -2.09 2.46 21.59
N ILE A 65 -2.01 2.52 20.26
CA ILE A 65 -2.37 1.42 19.36
C ILE A 65 -1.11 0.56 19.12
N ASN A 66 -1.24 -0.76 19.32
CA ASN A 66 -0.13 -1.69 19.05
C ASN A 66 -0.03 -2.02 17.56
N VAL A 67 0.85 -1.31 16.84
CA VAL A 67 1.09 -1.50 15.39
C VAL A 67 2.21 -2.48 15.08
N LYS A 68 2.97 -2.95 16.08
CA LYS A 68 4.12 -3.86 15.88
C LYS A 68 3.79 -5.11 15.06
N PRO A 69 2.63 -5.78 15.24
CA PRO A 69 2.25 -6.90 14.38
C PRO A 69 2.13 -6.51 12.90
N LEU A 70 1.58 -5.33 12.60
CA LEU A 70 1.38 -4.84 11.23
C LEU A 70 2.72 -4.48 10.58
N SER A 71 3.60 -3.80 11.31
CA SER A 71 4.97 -3.53 10.83
C SER A 71 5.76 -4.83 10.58
N ASN A 72 5.56 -5.86 11.40
CA ASN A 72 6.17 -7.18 11.13
C ASN A 72 5.58 -7.86 9.88
N ASP A 73 4.29 -7.65 9.59
CA ASP A 73 3.66 -8.17 8.38
C ASP A 73 4.28 -7.56 7.11
N HIS A 74 4.76 -6.30 7.15
CA HIS A 74 5.50 -5.72 6.02
C HIS A 74 6.73 -6.55 5.64
N LEU A 75 7.48 -7.04 6.63
CA LEU A 75 8.65 -7.90 6.41
C LEU A 75 8.26 -9.27 5.84
N LEU A 76 7.11 -9.81 6.28
CA LEU A 76 6.55 -11.04 5.72
C LEU A 76 6.13 -10.82 4.26
N ILE A 77 5.42 -9.74 3.96
CA ILE A 77 4.96 -9.35 2.63
C ILE A 77 6.15 -9.19 1.69
N GLU A 78 7.20 -8.50 2.11
CA GLU A 78 8.44 -8.35 1.34
C GLU A 78 9.07 -9.71 1.03
N LYS A 79 9.39 -10.50 2.06
CA LYS A 79 10.11 -11.78 1.88
C LYS A 79 9.30 -12.81 1.10
N TYR A 80 8.01 -12.93 1.41
CA TYR A 80 7.13 -13.87 0.72
C TYR A 80 6.88 -13.42 -0.71
N GLY A 81 6.62 -12.14 -0.95
CA GLY A 81 6.42 -11.57 -2.28
C GLY A 81 7.65 -11.74 -3.19
N ASN A 82 8.86 -11.48 -2.68
CA ASN A 82 10.11 -11.75 -3.41
C ASN A 82 10.23 -13.23 -3.82
N SER A 83 9.83 -14.15 -2.92
CA SER A 83 9.83 -15.59 -3.21
C SER A 83 8.78 -15.95 -4.26
N VAL A 84 7.59 -15.34 -4.20
CA VAL A 84 6.52 -15.52 -5.20
C VAL A 84 6.98 -15.08 -6.59
N LEU A 85 7.61 -13.91 -6.71
CA LEU A 85 8.09 -13.38 -7.99
C LEU A 85 9.22 -14.22 -8.57
N LYS A 86 10.07 -14.81 -7.74
CA LYS A 86 11.13 -15.71 -8.17
C LYS A 86 10.59 -17.06 -8.65
N GLU A 87 9.75 -17.71 -7.85
CA GLU A 87 9.29 -19.08 -8.12
C GLU A 87 8.14 -19.12 -9.12
N ARG A 88 7.42 -18.00 -9.30
CA ARG A 88 6.31 -17.82 -10.23
C ARG A 88 5.24 -18.93 -10.15
N ARG A 89 4.98 -19.38 -8.92
CA ARG A 89 3.94 -20.34 -8.59
C ARG A 89 2.60 -19.65 -8.36
N LYS A 90 1.58 -20.00 -9.15
CA LYS A 90 0.25 -19.36 -9.11
C LYS A 90 -0.41 -19.47 -7.73
N ASP A 91 -0.36 -20.65 -7.10
CA ASP A 91 -0.91 -20.88 -5.77
C ASP A 91 -0.24 -20.00 -4.70
N TRP A 92 1.05 -19.72 -4.85
CA TRP A 92 1.78 -18.82 -3.97
C TRP A 92 1.41 -17.35 -4.23
N ALA A 93 1.24 -16.96 -5.49
CA ALA A 93 0.76 -15.62 -5.84
C ALA A 93 -0.64 -15.34 -5.26
N GLU A 94 -1.57 -16.28 -5.38
CA GLU A 94 -2.90 -16.15 -4.79
C GLU A 94 -2.85 -16.04 -3.26
N ARG A 95 -1.96 -16.81 -2.61
CA ARG A 95 -1.72 -16.71 -1.16
C ARG A 95 -1.11 -15.38 -0.76
N TYR A 96 -0.14 -14.86 -1.53
CA TYR A 96 0.49 -13.57 -1.30
C TYR A 96 -0.56 -12.45 -1.36
N ILE A 97 -1.41 -12.46 -2.38
CA ILE A 97 -2.51 -11.50 -2.53
C ILE A 97 -3.42 -11.52 -1.30
N ARG A 98 -3.78 -12.71 -0.82
CA ARG A 98 -4.60 -12.84 0.39
C ARG A 98 -3.91 -12.24 1.62
N ILE A 99 -2.62 -12.49 1.81
CA ILE A 99 -1.85 -11.93 2.94
C ILE A 99 -1.90 -10.40 2.92
N VAL A 100 -1.68 -9.77 1.77
CA VAL A 100 -1.73 -8.30 1.66
C VAL A 100 -3.13 -7.77 1.93
N ILE A 101 -4.18 -8.40 1.39
CA ILE A 101 -5.57 -7.99 1.62
C ILE A 101 -5.94 -8.12 3.11
N ASP A 102 -5.57 -9.22 3.75
CA ASP A 102 -5.86 -9.45 5.17
C ASP A 102 -5.13 -8.44 6.06
N HIS A 103 -3.89 -8.10 5.70
CA HIS A 103 -3.11 -7.04 6.34
C HIS A 103 -3.80 -5.68 6.22
N ASN A 104 -4.16 -5.23 5.01
CA ASN A 104 -4.87 -3.97 4.81
C ASN A 104 -6.22 -3.90 5.54
N LEU A 105 -6.95 -5.01 5.62
CA LEU A 105 -8.19 -5.09 6.40
C LEU A 105 -7.96 -4.98 7.90
N ASN A 106 -6.82 -5.43 8.41
CA ASN A 106 -6.48 -5.30 9.83
C ASN A 106 -6.04 -3.88 10.17
N GLU A 107 -5.31 -3.21 9.27
CA GLU A 107 -4.96 -1.80 9.39
C GLU A 107 -6.21 -0.92 9.41
N GLU A 108 -7.13 -1.13 8.47
CA GLU A 108 -8.37 -0.36 8.39
C GLU A 108 -9.26 -0.46 9.64
N LYS A 109 -9.13 -1.53 10.44
CA LYS A 109 -9.83 -1.68 11.73
C LYS A 109 -9.25 -0.80 12.83
N ILE A 110 -7.97 -0.46 12.74
CA ILE A 110 -7.27 0.35 13.75
C ILE A 110 -7.07 1.79 13.31
N PHE A 111 -7.21 2.07 12.01
CA PHE A 111 -7.09 3.42 11.47
C PHE A 111 -8.12 4.35 12.13
N PRO A 112 -7.69 5.48 12.71
CA PRO A 112 -8.59 6.49 13.23
C PRO A 112 -9.35 7.18 12.08
N LYS A 113 -10.27 8.07 12.43
CA LYS A 113 -11.01 8.85 11.43
C LYS A 113 -10.07 9.73 10.60
N GLU A 114 -9.14 10.41 11.26
CA GLU A 114 -8.09 11.25 10.68
C GLU A 114 -6.90 11.29 11.64
N ILE A 115 -5.72 11.65 11.12
CA ILE A 115 -4.54 12.02 11.91
C ILE A 115 -4.06 13.43 11.51
N GLU A 116 -3.03 13.94 12.18
CA GLU A 116 -2.44 15.26 11.92
C GLU A 116 -2.19 15.49 10.42
N ARG A 117 -2.86 16.50 9.85
CA ARG A 117 -2.80 16.79 8.40
C ARG A 117 -1.44 17.27 7.94
N ASP A 118 -0.62 17.84 8.82
CA ASP A 118 0.71 18.32 8.45
C ASP A 118 1.63 17.18 7.97
N ILE A 119 1.41 15.95 8.46
CA ILE A 119 2.10 14.74 8.00
C ILE A 119 1.85 14.49 6.50
N LEU A 120 0.67 14.88 5.99
CA LEU A 120 0.33 14.70 4.58
C LEU A 120 1.27 15.49 3.67
N LYS A 121 1.77 16.65 4.10
CA LYS A 121 2.72 17.47 3.30
C LYS A 121 4.05 16.75 3.10
N ASP A 122 4.54 16.08 4.14
CA ASP A 122 5.76 15.28 4.08
C ASP A 122 5.57 14.04 3.20
N ILE A 123 4.43 13.37 3.32
CA ILE A 123 4.06 12.23 2.46
C ILE A 123 3.98 12.68 0.99
N ILE A 124 3.32 13.81 0.69
CA ILE A 124 3.25 14.36 -0.67
C ILE A 124 4.64 14.69 -1.22
N THR A 125 5.55 15.16 -0.37
CA THR A 125 6.93 15.43 -0.77
C THR A 125 7.65 14.15 -1.18
N ASP A 126 7.53 13.09 -0.37
CA ASP A 126 8.09 11.77 -0.71
C ASP A 126 7.40 11.18 -1.96
N MET A 127 6.10 11.43 -2.14
CA MET A 127 5.29 10.93 -3.26
C MET A 127 5.80 11.44 -4.60
N ARG A 128 6.16 12.73 -4.66
CA ARG A 128 6.76 13.35 -5.85
C ARG A 128 8.12 12.76 -6.21
N ASN A 129 8.84 12.24 -5.21
CA ASN A 129 10.14 11.62 -5.39
C ASN A 129 10.05 10.11 -5.70
N PHE A 130 8.87 9.50 -5.51
CA PHE A 130 8.66 8.09 -5.83
C PHE A 130 8.28 7.89 -7.29
N SER A 131 9.22 7.32 -8.06
CA SER A 131 9.01 7.05 -9.49
C SER A 131 7.82 6.10 -9.70
N GLY A 132 6.90 6.50 -10.57
CA GLY A 132 5.74 5.70 -10.94
C GLY A 132 4.56 5.75 -9.96
N TYR A 133 4.58 6.60 -8.92
CA TYR A 133 3.45 6.74 -7.98
C TYR A 133 2.12 7.05 -8.70
N PHE A 134 2.14 8.14 -9.49
CA PHE A 134 0.95 8.65 -10.18
C PHE A 134 0.44 7.67 -11.25
N GLU A 135 1.36 7.04 -11.99
CA GLU A 135 1.02 6.00 -12.96
C GLU A 135 0.38 4.77 -12.28
N PHE A 136 0.89 4.38 -11.11
CA PHE A 136 0.38 3.24 -10.37
C PHE A 136 -1.02 3.48 -9.82
N THR A 137 -1.22 4.66 -9.23
CA THR A 137 -2.44 5.02 -8.49
C THR A 137 -3.52 5.65 -9.35
N GLY A 138 -3.16 6.22 -10.50
CA GLY A 138 -4.06 7.01 -11.34
C GLY A 138 -4.34 8.41 -10.80
N LEU A 139 -3.67 8.83 -9.73
CA LEU A 139 -3.72 10.22 -9.26
C LEU A 139 -2.90 11.12 -10.20
N SER A 140 -3.27 12.38 -10.23
CA SER A 140 -2.49 13.46 -10.82
C SER A 140 -1.97 14.40 -9.73
N GLU A 141 -0.99 15.24 -10.07
CA GLU A 141 -0.54 16.28 -9.15
C GLU A 141 -1.69 17.21 -8.72
N TYR A 142 -2.64 17.49 -9.63
CA TYR A 142 -3.81 18.33 -9.33
C TYR A 142 -4.69 17.76 -8.21
N ASP A 143 -4.76 16.44 -8.07
CA ASP A 143 -5.53 15.78 -7.02
C ASP A 143 -4.95 16.01 -5.61
N LEU A 144 -3.71 16.52 -5.54
CA LEU A 144 -3.00 16.82 -4.29
C LEU A 144 -3.10 18.31 -3.87
N TYR A 145 -3.56 19.21 -4.75
CA TYR A 145 -3.53 20.66 -4.53
C TYR A 145 -4.86 21.26 -4.02
N TYR A 146 -5.92 20.46 -3.88
CA TYR A 146 -7.23 20.95 -3.37
C TYR A 146 -7.46 20.64 -1.88
N SER A 147 -6.37 20.52 -1.11
CA SER A 147 -6.41 20.25 0.33
C SER A 147 -6.23 21.51 1.19
N ASP A 148 -6.15 22.70 0.56
CA ASP A 148 -6.08 24.01 1.22
C ASP A 148 -7.45 24.53 1.67
#